data_AF-A0A016VJF7-F1
#
_entry.id   AF-A0A016VJF7-F1
#
_cell.length_a   1.000
_cell.length_b   1.000
_cell.length_c   1.000
_cell.angle_alpha   90.00
_cell.angle_beta   90.00
_cell.angle_gamma   90.00
#
_symmetry.space_group_name_H-M   'P 1'
#
loop_
_entity.id
_entity.type
_entity.pdbx_description
1 polymer ?
#
loop_
_entity_poly.entity_id
_entity_poly.type
_entity_poly.pdbx_seq_one_letter_code
_entity_poly.pdbx_strand_id
1 'polypeptide(L)'
;MTYTSKDQSDPVRLASLRCIVSLVDVCSDLITYILNSRLPEVVALQFQSLSINLSELDLTALKLMTTIYSTEETPPLHHFEFFDTNVFMKLMSHMEQYPLEIMDFVVNFNGLLRETQQNTIIAALCESPCPLLGQLLVKVVNEQTTERRLKLLNDIIAQDVLYKQLFYSNDLNVLSNILARELINSENKTIRSLCMGSICRLAEIGYCSETAREAVQNSDFDDELRSRTLDVIEKSMSSG
;
A
#
# COMPACT_ATOMS: atom_id res chain seq x y z
N MET A 1 -5.97 -28.54 -11.42
CA MET A 1 -5.00 -28.67 -10.33
C MET A 1 -5.65 -28.05 -9.09
N THR A 2 -6.13 -28.84 -8.13
CA THR A 2 -6.91 -28.35 -6.99
C THR A 2 -5.97 -28.06 -5.81
N TYR A 3 -5.35 -26.88 -5.78
CA TYR A 3 -4.63 -26.36 -4.59
C TYR A 3 -5.56 -26.24 -3.36
N THR A 4 -6.89 -26.29 -3.59
CA THR A 4 -7.94 -25.91 -2.65
C THR A 4 -8.42 -27.03 -1.71
N SER A 5 -7.84 -28.23 -1.74
CA SER A 5 -8.23 -29.29 -0.81
C SER A 5 -7.44 -29.16 0.49
N LYS A 6 -8.14 -28.89 1.60
CA LYS A 6 -7.56 -28.87 2.96
C LYS A 6 -6.94 -30.22 3.37
N ASP A 7 -7.24 -31.30 2.64
CA ASP A 7 -6.71 -32.65 2.89
C ASP A 7 -5.37 -32.92 2.16
N GLN A 8 -4.85 -31.94 1.40
CA GLN A 8 -3.56 -32.07 0.73
C GLN A 8 -2.38 -31.74 1.64
N SER A 9 -1.31 -32.51 1.52
CA SER A 9 -0.05 -32.21 2.20
C SER A 9 0.60 -30.93 1.67
N ASP A 10 1.30 -30.21 2.54
CA ASP A 10 1.97 -28.95 2.19
C ASP A 10 2.94 -29.06 0.99
N PRO A 11 3.71 -30.16 0.79
CA PRO A 11 4.54 -30.31 -0.41
C PRO A 11 3.73 -30.30 -1.72
N VAL A 12 2.53 -30.89 -1.72
CA VAL A 12 1.65 -30.91 -2.91
C VAL A 12 1.06 -29.52 -3.15
N ARG A 13 0.65 -28.84 -2.08
CA ARG A 13 0.15 -27.46 -2.13
C ARG A 13 1.24 -26.52 -2.66
N LEU A 14 2.48 -26.69 -2.21
CA LEU A 14 3.63 -25.91 -2.66
C LEU A 14 3.95 -26.15 -4.13
N ALA A 15 4.01 -27.41 -4.57
CA ALA A 15 4.22 -27.75 -5.98
C ALA A 15 3.12 -27.16 -6.88
N SER A 16 1.87 -27.18 -6.40
CA SER A 16 0.73 -26.60 -7.10
C SER A 16 0.85 -25.07 -7.22
N LEU A 17 1.18 -24.37 -6.13
CA LEU A 17 1.39 -22.92 -6.17
C LEU A 17 2.54 -22.53 -7.09
N ARG A 18 3.68 -23.24 -7.02
CA ARG A 18 4.81 -22.97 -7.91
C ARG A 18 4.40 -23.13 -9.38
N CYS A 19 3.61 -24.14 -9.71
CA CYS A 19 3.07 -24.31 -11.05
C CYS A 19 2.20 -23.11 -11.47
N ILE A 20 1.31 -22.65 -10.58
CA ILE A 20 0.45 -21.48 -10.85
C ILE A 20 1.31 -20.22 -11.05
N VAL A 21 2.30 -19.98 -10.19
CA VAL A 21 3.24 -18.85 -10.32
C VAL A 21 3.94 -18.90 -11.67
N SER A 22 4.52 -20.04 -12.05
CA SER A 22 5.18 -20.19 -13.36
C SER A 22 4.23 -19.98 -14.55
N LEU A 23 2.96 -20.35 -14.41
CA LEU A 23 1.96 -20.11 -15.46
C LEU A 23 1.60 -18.63 -15.57
N VAL A 24 1.41 -17.94 -14.44
CA VAL A 24 1.14 -16.49 -14.41
C VAL A 24 2.31 -15.69 -14.97
N ASP A 25 3.55 -16.10 -14.67
CA ASP A 25 4.76 -15.46 -15.19
C ASP A 25 4.85 -15.52 -16.73
N VAL A 26 4.24 -16.54 -17.35
CA VAL A 26 4.24 -16.73 -18.81
C VAL A 26 2.98 -16.17 -19.48
N CYS A 27 1.85 -16.12 -18.78
CA CYS A 27 0.56 -15.69 -19.32
C CYS A 27 -0.18 -14.79 -18.33
N SER A 28 -0.05 -13.47 -18.52
CA SER A 28 -0.70 -12.45 -17.70
C SER A 28 -2.22 -12.53 -17.72
N ASP A 29 -2.81 -13.00 -18.81
CA ASP A 29 -4.28 -13.16 -18.93
C ASP A 29 -4.83 -14.14 -17.88
N LEU A 30 -4.00 -15.05 -17.35
CA LEU A 30 -4.40 -15.94 -16.26
C LEU A 30 -4.66 -15.19 -14.94
N ILE A 31 -4.11 -13.98 -14.77
CA ILE A 31 -4.35 -13.17 -13.57
C ILE A 31 -5.84 -12.92 -13.39
N THR A 32 -6.55 -12.50 -14.45
CA THR A 32 -8.00 -12.28 -14.44
C THR A 32 -8.76 -13.53 -14.02
N TYR A 33 -8.39 -14.70 -14.57
CA TYR A 33 -9.04 -15.97 -14.22
C TYR A 33 -8.78 -16.37 -12.76
N ILE A 34 -7.57 -16.17 -12.27
CA ILE A 34 -7.20 -16.52 -10.90
C ILE A 34 -7.82 -15.53 -9.91
N LEU A 35 -7.85 -14.24 -10.24
CA LEU A 35 -8.50 -13.18 -9.46
C LEU A 35 -9.99 -13.48 -9.27
N ASN A 36 -10.66 -14.07 -10.26
CA ASN A 36 -12.07 -14.46 -10.15
C ASN A 36 -12.29 -15.89 -9.64
N SER A 37 -11.23 -16.59 -9.23
CA SER A 37 -11.29 -17.94 -8.70
C SER A 37 -11.38 -17.95 -7.16
N ARG A 38 -11.50 -19.13 -6.57
CA ARG A 38 -11.42 -19.31 -5.10
C ARG A 38 -10.00 -19.31 -4.54
N LEU A 39 -8.96 -19.17 -5.38
CA LEU A 39 -7.58 -19.22 -4.91
C LEU A 39 -7.26 -18.11 -3.89
N PRO A 40 -7.64 -16.83 -4.11
CA PRO A 40 -7.37 -15.76 -3.14
C PRO A 40 -8.05 -15.99 -1.78
N GLU A 41 -9.29 -16.50 -1.77
CA GLU A 41 -10.00 -16.92 -0.55
C GLU A 41 -9.20 -17.98 0.22
N VAL A 42 -8.76 -19.03 -0.48
CA VAL A 42 -8.01 -20.14 0.15
C VAL A 42 -6.67 -19.64 0.71
N VAL A 43 -5.98 -18.74 0.01
CA VAL A 43 -4.74 -18.14 0.49
C VAL A 43 -4.98 -17.22 1.69
N ALA A 44 -6.04 -16.41 1.69
CA ALA A 44 -6.41 -15.60 2.85
C ALA A 44 -6.65 -16.46 4.10
N LEU A 45 -7.37 -17.58 3.95
CA LEU A 45 -7.57 -18.54 5.04
C LEU A 45 -6.26 -19.19 5.51
N GLN A 46 -5.31 -19.45 4.62
CA GLN A 46 -3.96 -19.87 5.01
C GLN A 46 -3.27 -18.78 5.84
N PHE A 47 -3.37 -17.51 5.44
CA PHE A 47 -2.76 -16.40 6.16
C PHE A 47 -3.37 -16.15 7.53
N GLN A 48 -4.63 -16.51 7.74
CA GLN A 48 -5.23 -16.53 9.08
C GLN A 48 -4.56 -17.53 10.03
N SER A 49 -3.74 -18.45 9.53
CA SER A 49 -3.03 -19.48 10.32
C SER A 49 -1.51 -19.36 10.27
N LEU A 50 -0.97 -18.20 9.87
CA LEU A 50 0.48 -17.98 9.84
C LEU A 50 1.14 -18.31 11.19
N SER A 51 2.23 -19.07 11.10
CA SER A 51 3.09 -19.40 12.22
C SER A 51 4.14 -18.30 12.43
N ILE A 52 4.91 -18.36 13.52
CA ILE A 52 5.97 -17.38 13.83
C ILE A 52 7.01 -17.27 12.71
N ASN A 53 7.25 -18.35 11.97
CA ASN A 53 8.11 -18.35 10.79
C ASN A 53 7.27 -18.63 9.54
N LEU A 54 7.45 -17.81 8.50
CA LEU A 54 6.81 -18.07 7.22
C LEU A 54 7.48 -19.26 6.53
N SER A 55 6.67 -20.23 6.15
CA SER A 55 7.13 -21.37 5.36
C SER A 55 7.35 -20.95 3.90
N GLU A 56 8.04 -21.80 3.13
CA GLU A 56 8.16 -21.59 1.69
C GLU A 56 6.79 -21.56 0.98
N LEU A 57 5.80 -22.29 1.53
CA LEU A 57 4.43 -22.26 1.03
C LEU A 57 3.79 -20.88 1.24
N ASP A 58 3.99 -20.27 2.41
CA ASP A 58 3.46 -18.94 2.73
C ASP A 58 4.09 -17.86 1.84
N LEU A 59 5.41 -17.90 1.67
CA LEU A 59 6.13 -16.94 0.84
C LEU A 59 5.76 -17.07 -0.64
N THR A 60 5.59 -18.30 -1.13
CA THR A 60 5.13 -18.55 -2.51
C THR A 60 3.71 -18.04 -2.71
N ALA A 61 2.83 -18.24 -1.73
CA ALA A 61 1.46 -17.74 -1.77
C ALA A 61 1.43 -16.20 -1.74
N LEU A 62 2.25 -15.57 -0.87
CA LEU A 62 2.37 -14.11 -0.78
C LEU A 62 2.83 -13.53 -2.11
N LYS A 63 3.90 -14.08 -2.70
CA LYS A 63 4.39 -13.66 -4.03
C LYS A 63 3.29 -13.75 -5.09
N LEU A 64 2.55 -14.86 -5.12
CA LEU A 64 1.46 -15.03 -6.07
C LEU A 64 0.34 -13.99 -5.85
N MET A 65 -0.05 -13.74 -4.60
CA MET A 65 -1.06 -12.73 -4.28
C MET A 65 -0.57 -11.33 -4.68
N THR A 66 0.68 -10.98 -4.41
CA THR A 66 1.29 -9.72 -4.85
C THR A 66 1.17 -9.53 -6.36
N THR A 67 1.43 -10.59 -7.14
CA THR A 67 1.28 -10.56 -8.61
C THR A 67 -0.18 -10.46 -9.04
N ILE A 68 -1.10 -11.18 -8.39
CA ILE A 68 -2.51 -11.13 -8.76
C ILE A 68 -3.10 -9.74 -8.50
N TYR A 69 -2.78 -9.15 -7.35
CA TYR A 69 -3.27 -7.83 -6.98
C TYR A 69 -2.43 -6.69 -7.57
N SER A 70 -1.38 -6.95 -8.35
CA SER A 70 -0.68 -5.91 -9.11
C SER A 70 -1.44 -5.46 -10.37
N THR A 71 -2.51 -6.15 -10.75
CA THR A 71 -3.41 -5.80 -11.87
C THR A 71 -4.23 -4.54 -11.60
N GLU A 72 -4.74 -3.91 -12.65
CA GLU A 72 -5.70 -2.78 -12.59
C GLU A 72 -7.17 -3.24 -12.54
N GLU A 73 -7.42 -4.55 -12.61
CA GLU A 73 -8.76 -5.11 -12.51
C GLU A 73 -9.33 -5.03 -11.08
N THR A 74 -10.62 -4.72 -10.98
CA THR A 74 -11.31 -4.72 -9.67
C THR A 74 -11.52 -6.15 -9.18
N PRO A 75 -11.02 -6.52 -7.98
CA PRO A 75 -11.30 -7.81 -7.38
C PRO A 75 -12.78 -7.99 -7.02
N PRO A 76 -13.30 -9.23 -7.02
CA PRO A 76 -14.60 -9.51 -6.43
C PRO A 76 -14.73 -8.98 -4.99
N LEU A 77 -15.87 -8.39 -4.63
CA LEU A 77 -16.06 -7.72 -3.34
C LEU A 77 -15.78 -8.61 -2.12
N HIS A 78 -16.08 -9.91 -2.22
CA HIS A 78 -15.83 -10.87 -1.15
C HIS A 78 -14.34 -11.06 -0.82
N HIS A 79 -13.42 -10.68 -1.71
CA HIS A 79 -11.98 -10.70 -1.38
C HIS A 79 -11.66 -9.83 -0.17
N PHE A 80 -12.32 -8.68 -0.06
CA PHE A 80 -12.13 -7.75 1.06
C PHE A 80 -12.75 -8.26 2.37
N GLU A 81 -13.59 -9.29 2.31
CA GLU A 81 -14.13 -9.97 3.50
C GLU A 81 -13.14 -11.01 4.04
N PHE A 82 -12.36 -11.67 3.17
CA PHE A 82 -11.38 -12.69 3.57
C PHE A 82 -10.00 -12.11 3.90
N PHE A 83 -9.56 -11.08 3.17
CA PHE A 83 -8.37 -10.29 3.52
C PHE A 83 -8.74 -9.24 4.57
N ASP A 84 -9.11 -9.75 5.74
CA ASP A 84 -9.55 -8.98 6.90
C ASP A 84 -8.39 -8.33 7.67
N THR A 85 -8.74 -7.55 8.69
CA THR A 85 -7.80 -6.89 9.61
C THR A 85 -6.78 -7.88 10.20
N ASN A 86 -7.22 -9.07 10.62
CA ASN A 86 -6.37 -10.06 11.28
C ASN A 86 -5.34 -10.66 10.31
N VAL A 87 -5.70 -10.88 9.04
CA VAL A 87 -4.74 -11.28 8.01
C VAL A 87 -3.61 -10.25 7.89
N PHE A 88 -3.93 -8.96 7.80
CA PHE A 88 -2.92 -7.91 7.67
C PHE A 88 -2.08 -7.72 8.93
N MET A 89 -2.67 -7.83 10.13
CA MET A 89 -1.90 -7.82 11.39
C MET A 89 -0.86 -8.96 11.42
N LYS A 90 -1.27 -10.18 11.02
CA LYS A 90 -0.35 -11.32 10.95
C LYS A 90 0.76 -11.10 9.94
N LEU A 91 0.43 -10.66 8.74
CA LEU A 91 1.45 -10.35 7.73
C LEU A 91 2.42 -9.28 8.23
N MET A 92 1.92 -8.18 8.80
CA MET A 92 2.77 -7.10 9.31
C MET A 92 3.68 -7.54 10.47
N SER A 93 3.29 -8.55 11.25
CA SER A 93 4.14 -9.11 12.31
C SER A 93 5.43 -9.77 11.78
N HIS A 94 5.49 -10.07 10.48
CA HIS A 94 6.66 -10.65 9.80
C HIS A 94 7.50 -9.61 9.04
N MET A 95 7.19 -8.31 9.15
CA MET A 95 7.89 -7.24 8.41
C MET A 95 9.39 -7.18 8.68
N GLU A 96 9.86 -7.58 9.86
CA GLU A 96 11.30 -7.61 10.16
C GLU A 96 12.06 -8.64 9.30
N GLN A 97 11.39 -9.73 8.93
CA GLN A 97 11.99 -10.86 8.21
C GLN A 97 11.78 -10.75 6.69
N TYR A 98 10.62 -10.26 6.27
CA TYR A 98 10.21 -10.20 4.85
C TYR A 98 9.66 -8.80 4.46
N PRO A 99 10.43 -7.73 4.69
CA PRO A 99 9.93 -6.36 4.58
C PRO A 99 9.39 -6.02 3.19
N LEU A 100 10.07 -6.45 2.13
CA LEU A 100 9.72 -6.09 0.77
C LEU A 100 8.51 -6.88 0.27
N GLU A 101 8.48 -8.19 0.53
CA GLU A 101 7.40 -9.07 0.10
C GLU A 101 6.06 -8.65 0.71
N ILE A 102 6.07 -8.28 1.99
CA ILE A 102 4.87 -7.80 2.69
C ILE A 102 4.49 -6.39 2.21
N MET A 103 5.46 -5.48 2.08
CA MET A 103 5.20 -4.12 1.58
C MET A 103 4.57 -4.13 0.19
N ASP A 104 5.12 -4.90 -0.75
CA ASP A 104 4.59 -4.96 -2.11
C ASP A 104 3.17 -5.51 -2.14
N PHE A 105 2.87 -6.53 -1.34
CA PHE A 105 1.51 -7.06 -1.22
C PHE A 105 0.55 -6.01 -0.65
N VAL A 106 0.92 -5.37 0.47
CA VAL A 106 0.10 -4.35 1.15
C VAL A 106 -0.18 -3.17 0.22
N VAL A 107 0.84 -2.65 -0.47
CA VAL A 107 0.70 -1.55 -1.42
C VAL A 107 -0.23 -1.93 -2.58
N ASN A 108 -0.05 -3.12 -3.16
CA ASN A 108 -0.86 -3.57 -4.28
C ASN A 108 -2.31 -3.79 -3.90
N PHE A 109 -2.56 -4.45 -2.77
CA PHE A 109 -3.92 -4.65 -2.28
C PHE A 109 -4.59 -3.32 -1.91
N ASN A 110 -3.88 -2.41 -1.23
CA ASN A 110 -4.41 -1.09 -0.90
C ASN A 110 -4.76 -0.25 -2.14
N GLY A 111 -3.97 -0.41 -3.21
CA GLY A 111 -4.18 0.22 -4.51
C GLY A 111 -5.57 -0.05 -5.10
N LEU A 112 -6.12 -1.22 -4.82
CA LEU A 112 -7.39 -1.68 -5.38
C LEU A 112 -8.63 -1.36 -4.51
N LEU A 113 -8.42 -0.87 -3.29
CA LEU A 113 -9.51 -0.45 -2.41
C LEU A 113 -10.16 0.83 -2.92
N ARG A 114 -11.48 0.77 -3.14
CA ARG A 114 -12.31 1.94 -3.46
C ARG A 114 -12.61 2.73 -2.20
N GLU A 115 -12.87 4.03 -2.35
CA GLU A 115 -13.18 4.94 -1.22
C GLU A 115 -14.40 4.51 -0.39
N THR A 116 -15.33 3.77 -0.98
CA THR A 116 -16.53 3.26 -0.29
C THR A 116 -16.29 2.01 0.55
N GLN A 117 -15.11 1.41 0.45
CA GLN A 117 -14.77 0.17 1.13
C GLN A 117 -14.00 0.46 2.42
N GLN A 118 -14.23 -0.35 3.46
CA GLN A 118 -13.42 -0.29 4.66
C GLN A 118 -11.99 -0.72 4.32
N ASN A 119 -11.02 0.13 4.67
CA ASN A 119 -9.62 -0.17 4.47
C ASN A 119 -9.09 -1.06 5.61
N THR A 120 -9.07 -2.38 5.38
CA THR A 120 -8.66 -3.38 6.37
C THR A 120 -7.17 -3.28 6.72
N ILE A 121 -6.33 -2.79 5.80
CA ILE A 121 -4.91 -2.51 6.04
C ILE A 121 -4.77 -1.37 7.07
N ILE A 122 -5.51 -0.29 6.86
CA ILE A 122 -5.50 0.85 7.79
C ILE A 122 -6.08 0.44 9.15
N ALA A 123 -7.17 -0.34 9.17
CA ALA A 123 -7.71 -0.88 10.41
C ALA A 123 -6.67 -1.73 11.17
N ALA A 124 -5.92 -2.58 10.46
CA ALA A 124 -4.86 -3.41 11.05
C ALA A 124 -3.72 -2.57 11.64
N LEU A 125 -3.33 -1.51 10.93
CA LEU A 125 -2.30 -0.58 11.40
C LEU A 125 -2.75 0.25 12.61
N CYS A 126 -4.04 0.59 12.71
CA CYS A 126 -4.59 1.24 13.89
C CYS A 126 -4.60 0.31 15.11
N GLU A 127 -4.87 -0.98 14.93
CA GLU A 127 -4.87 -1.98 16.02
C GLU A 127 -3.46 -2.41 16.44
N SER A 128 -2.55 -2.56 15.48
CA SER A 128 -1.16 -2.96 15.69
C SER A 128 -0.21 -2.14 14.80
N PRO A 129 0.17 -0.92 15.24
CA PRO A 129 1.06 -0.06 14.47
C PRO A 129 2.41 -0.73 14.15
N CYS A 130 2.89 -0.55 12.93
CA CYS A 130 4.14 -1.12 12.43
C CYS A 130 5.09 0.00 11.95
N PRO A 131 5.94 0.58 12.81
CA PRO A 131 6.86 1.66 12.42
C PRO A 131 7.82 1.29 11.28
N LEU A 132 8.22 0.01 11.20
CA LEU A 132 9.06 -0.49 10.12
C LEU A 132 8.38 -0.34 8.74
N LEU A 133 7.05 -0.49 8.68
CA LEU A 133 6.28 -0.23 7.47
C LEU A 133 6.34 1.25 7.09
N GLY A 134 6.20 2.17 8.05
CA GLY A 134 6.32 3.61 7.78
C GLY A 134 7.69 4.00 7.23
N GLN A 135 8.77 3.53 7.86
CA GLN A 135 10.15 3.76 7.41
C GLN A 135 10.38 3.20 6.00
N LEU A 136 9.92 1.97 5.75
CA LEU A 136 10.05 1.35 4.44
C LEU A 136 9.21 2.07 3.40
N LEU A 137 8.02 2.57 3.75
CA LEU A 137 7.17 3.33 2.83
C LEU A 137 7.88 4.61 2.36
N VAL A 138 8.53 5.35 3.26
CA VAL A 138 9.34 6.52 2.89
C VAL A 138 10.44 6.14 1.91
N LYS A 139 11.15 5.04 2.18
CA LYS A 139 12.22 4.54 1.31
C LYS A 139 11.70 4.18 -0.08
N VAL A 140 10.64 3.37 -0.18
CA VAL A 140 10.13 2.90 -1.48
C VAL A 140 9.45 4.02 -2.28
N VAL A 141 8.82 5.00 -1.61
CA VAL A 141 8.30 6.21 -2.29
C VAL A 141 9.46 7.02 -2.86
N ASN A 142 10.55 7.20 -2.11
CA ASN A 142 11.73 7.93 -2.60
C ASN A 142 12.41 7.25 -3.79
N GLU A 143 12.54 5.92 -3.75
CA GLU A 143 13.18 5.12 -4.80
C GLU A 143 12.35 5.09 -6.08
N GLN A 144 11.04 4.89 -5.97
CA GLN A 144 10.13 4.88 -7.10
C GLN A 144 8.72 5.26 -6.64
N THR A 145 8.31 6.48 -6.97
CA THR A 145 6.96 6.95 -6.67
C THR A 145 5.96 6.31 -7.65
N THR A 146 4.94 5.65 -7.10
CA THR A 146 3.84 5.05 -7.86
C THR A 146 2.50 5.48 -7.26
N GLU A 147 1.43 5.43 -8.07
CA GLU A 147 0.08 5.80 -7.64
C GLU A 147 -0.35 4.99 -6.40
N ARG A 148 -0.04 3.68 -6.37
CA ARG A 148 -0.40 2.79 -5.25
C ARG A 148 0.34 3.12 -3.96
N ARG A 149 1.64 3.43 -4.05
CA ARG A 149 2.45 3.84 -2.88
C ARG A 149 1.96 5.16 -2.31
N LEU A 150 1.67 6.13 -3.17
CA LEU A 150 1.09 7.41 -2.76
C LEU A 150 -0.33 7.25 -2.19
N LYS A 151 -1.14 6.34 -2.75
CA LYS A 151 -2.46 6.02 -2.21
C LYS A 151 -2.35 5.50 -0.78
N LEU A 152 -1.49 4.50 -0.53
CA LEU A 152 -1.26 3.98 0.83
C LEU A 152 -0.76 5.08 1.77
N LEU A 153 0.18 5.92 1.33
CA LEU A 153 0.67 7.04 2.11
C LEU A 153 -0.47 8.01 2.49
N ASN A 154 -1.31 8.39 1.54
CA ASN A 154 -2.47 9.25 1.76
C ASN A 154 -3.48 8.63 2.72
N ASP A 155 -3.78 7.34 2.55
CA ASP A 155 -4.71 6.60 3.41
C ASP A 155 -4.20 6.56 4.87
N ILE A 156 -2.88 6.45 5.09
CA ILE A 156 -2.26 6.50 6.41
C ILE A 156 -2.31 7.91 7.01
N ILE A 157 -1.86 8.94 6.28
CA ILE A 157 -1.82 10.33 6.80
C ILE A 157 -3.22 10.84 7.10
N ALA A 158 -4.23 10.39 6.35
CA ALA A 158 -5.64 10.73 6.61
C ALA A 158 -6.14 10.27 8.00
N GLN A 159 -5.42 9.37 8.67
CA GLN A 159 -5.76 8.90 10.01
C GLN A 159 -5.01 9.71 11.08
N ASP A 160 -5.75 10.45 11.90
CA ASP A 160 -5.27 11.45 12.86
C ASP A 160 -4.12 10.96 13.77
N VAL A 161 -4.24 9.78 14.38
CA VAL A 161 -3.22 9.29 15.33
C VAL A 161 -2.21 8.36 14.66
N LEU A 162 -2.60 7.67 13.58
CA LEU A 162 -1.82 6.58 13.03
C LEU A 162 -0.48 7.06 12.46
N TYR A 163 -0.47 8.19 11.75
CA TYR A 163 0.76 8.68 11.14
C TYR A 163 1.87 8.94 12.19
N LYS A 164 1.50 9.38 13.40
CA LYS A 164 2.45 9.62 14.52
C LYS A 164 3.06 8.33 15.06
N GLN A 165 2.37 7.21 14.88
CA GLN A 165 2.82 5.89 15.33
C GLN A 165 3.69 5.20 14.27
N LEU A 166 3.50 5.53 12.99
CA LEU A 166 4.23 4.90 11.89
C LEU A 166 5.45 5.68 11.41
N PHE A 167 5.44 7.01 11.54
CA PHE A 167 6.51 7.88 11.02
C PHE A 167 7.14 8.71 12.13
N TYR A 168 8.46 8.85 12.09
CA TYR A 168 9.15 9.88 12.87
C TYR A 168 8.97 11.25 12.21
N SER A 169 9.13 12.34 12.98
CA SER A 169 9.07 13.70 12.44
C SER A 169 10.04 13.93 11.27
N ASN A 170 11.23 13.32 11.31
CA ASN A 170 12.19 13.39 10.21
C ASN A 170 11.68 12.69 8.95
N ASP A 171 10.96 11.57 9.08
CA ASP A 171 10.39 10.83 7.96
C ASP A 171 9.34 11.70 7.24
N LEU A 172 8.48 12.39 7.99
CA LEU A 172 7.45 13.29 7.45
C LEU A 172 8.05 14.50 6.73
N ASN A 173 9.13 15.07 7.28
CA ASN A 173 9.88 16.14 6.62
C ASN A 173 10.56 15.67 5.32
N VAL A 174 11.14 14.47 5.33
CA VAL A 174 11.73 13.86 4.13
C VAL A 174 10.65 13.59 3.08
N LEU A 175 9.50 13.04 3.48
CA LEU A 175 8.35 12.83 2.60
C LEU A 175 7.89 14.13 1.95
N SER A 176 7.78 15.24 2.69
CA SER A 176 7.44 16.55 2.12
C SER A 176 8.36 16.93 0.95
N ASN A 177 9.68 16.72 1.09
CA ASN A 177 10.65 17.02 0.02
C ASN A 177 10.55 16.06 -1.16
N ILE A 178 10.32 14.77 -0.91
CA ILE A 178 10.13 13.77 -1.97
C ILE A 178 8.89 14.13 -2.78
N LEU A 179 7.77 14.41 -2.11
CA LEU A 179 6.50 14.75 -2.77
C LEU A 179 6.62 16.04 -3.59
N ALA A 180 7.35 17.04 -3.09
CA ALA A 180 7.65 18.27 -3.83
C ALA A 180 8.43 17.97 -5.12
N ARG A 181 9.47 17.15 -5.04
CA ARG A 181 10.28 16.72 -6.20
C ARG A 181 9.41 16.02 -7.24
N GLU A 182 8.55 15.10 -6.82
CA GLU A 182 7.69 14.34 -7.74
C GLU A 182 6.56 15.19 -8.33
N LEU A 183 6.01 16.14 -7.55
CA LEU A 183 5.02 17.10 -8.04
C LEU A 183 5.56 17.95 -9.21
N ILE A 184 6.85 18.32 -9.15
CA ILE A 184 7.53 19.11 -10.18
C ILE A 184 7.93 18.24 -11.38
N ASN A 185 8.53 17.08 -11.12
CA ASN A 185 9.26 16.33 -12.14
C ASN A 185 8.47 15.19 -12.81
N SER A 186 7.39 14.71 -12.19
CA SER A 186 6.63 13.60 -12.77
C SER A 186 5.86 14.04 -14.01
N GLU A 187 5.87 13.23 -15.08
CA GLU A 187 5.02 13.46 -16.26
C GLU A 187 3.60 12.89 -16.05
N ASN A 188 3.39 12.06 -15.02
CA ASN A 188 2.09 11.44 -14.73
C ASN A 188 1.22 12.39 -13.88
N LYS A 189 0.15 12.91 -14.49
CA LYS A 189 -0.81 13.82 -13.85
C LYS A 189 -1.46 13.22 -12.59
N THR A 190 -1.74 11.92 -12.58
CA THR A 190 -2.32 11.23 -11.41
C THR A 190 -1.34 11.21 -10.25
N ILE A 191 -0.07 10.87 -10.51
CA ILE A 191 1.00 10.93 -9.49
C ILE A 191 1.12 12.34 -8.93
N ARG A 192 1.20 13.36 -9.79
CA ARG A 192 1.28 14.77 -9.36
C ARG A 192 0.06 15.18 -8.52
N SER A 193 -1.14 14.76 -8.91
CA SER A 193 -2.37 15.03 -8.15
C SER A 193 -2.35 14.36 -6.77
N LEU A 194 -1.86 13.12 -6.69
CA LEU A 194 -1.71 12.41 -5.42
C LEU A 194 -0.64 13.08 -4.54
N CYS A 195 0.47 13.56 -5.12
CA CYS A 195 1.47 14.34 -4.41
C CYS A 195 0.90 15.65 -3.85
N MET A 196 0.09 16.37 -4.64
CA MET A 196 -0.61 17.57 -4.17
C MET A 196 -1.49 17.25 -2.95
N GLY A 197 -2.28 16.18 -3.03
CA GLY A 197 -3.09 15.70 -1.92
C GLY A 197 -2.26 15.33 -0.68
N SER A 198 -1.12 14.64 -0.87
CA SER A 198 -0.21 14.30 0.22
C SER A 198 0.41 15.53 0.88
N ILE A 199 0.86 16.51 0.09
CA ILE A 199 1.44 17.76 0.59
C ILE A 199 0.39 18.53 1.40
N CYS A 200 -0.83 18.66 0.88
CA CYS A 200 -1.93 19.30 1.59
C CYS A 200 -2.15 18.66 2.96
N ARG A 201 -2.25 17.32 3.02
CA ARG A 201 -2.47 16.59 4.26
C ARG A 201 -1.29 16.73 5.23
N LEU A 202 -0.05 16.62 4.74
CA LEU A 202 1.13 16.83 5.57
C LEU A 202 1.15 18.25 6.16
N ALA A 203 0.75 19.27 5.38
CA ALA A 203 0.62 20.63 5.88
C ALA A 203 -0.46 20.75 6.98
N GLU A 204 -1.63 20.12 6.82
CA GLU A 204 -2.69 20.08 7.87
C GLU A 204 -2.18 19.57 9.21
N ILE A 205 -1.24 18.62 9.19
CA ILE A 205 -0.64 18.03 10.40
C ILE A 205 0.69 18.68 10.82
N GLY A 206 1.06 19.81 10.21
CA GLY A 206 2.20 20.64 10.60
C GLY A 206 3.55 20.26 9.95
N TYR A 207 3.55 19.45 8.90
CA TYR A 207 4.75 19.03 8.19
C TYR A 207 4.72 19.54 6.74
N CYS A 208 5.36 20.66 6.46
CA CYS A 208 5.52 21.15 5.09
C CYS A 208 6.87 21.84 4.95
N SER A 209 7.67 21.39 3.98
CA SER A 209 8.94 22.04 3.64
C SER A 209 8.71 23.25 2.73
N GLU A 210 9.63 24.21 2.76
CA GLU A 210 9.59 25.36 1.83
C GLU A 210 9.59 24.88 0.37
N THR A 211 10.37 23.83 0.06
CA THR A 211 10.38 23.19 -1.25
C THR A 211 8.99 22.72 -1.68
N ALA A 212 8.20 22.15 -0.75
CA ALA A 212 6.85 21.71 -1.06
C ALA A 212 5.91 22.90 -1.31
N ARG A 213 6.02 23.97 -0.51
CA ARG A 213 5.28 25.21 -0.74
C ARG A 213 5.60 25.80 -2.12
N GLU A 214 6.87 25.95 -2.46
CA GLU A 214 7.32 26.44 -3.78
C GLU A 214 6.82 25.55 -4.92
N ALA A 215 6.85 24.22 -4.74
CA ALA A 215 6.34 23.27 -5.71
C ALA A 215 4.84 23.45 -5.98
N VAL A 216 4.04 23.67 -4.92
CA VAL A 216 2.60 23.94 -5.07
C VAL A 216 2.37 25.27 -5.77
N GLN A 217 3.08 26.34 -5.38
CA GLN A 217 2.93 27.68 -5.97
C GLN A 217 3.20 27.69 -7.47
N ASN A 218 4.20 26.94 -7.92
CA ASN A 218 4.61 26.88 -9.32
C ASN A 218 3.89 25.76 -10.11
N SER A 219 2.93 25.08 -9.51
CA SER A 219 2.22 23.99 -10.16
C SER A 219 1.20 24.50 -11.19
N ASP A 220 1.07 23.76 -12.29
CA ASP A 220 0.13 23.98 -13.40
C ASP A 220 -1.28 23.40 -13.14
N PHE A 221 -1.56 22.96 -11.90
CA PHE A 221 -2.91 22.57 -11.49
C PHE A 221 -3.87 23.76 -11.54
N ASP A 222 -5.18 23.46 -11.54
CA ASP A 222 -6.20 24.50 -11.53
C ASP A 222 -6.02 25.46 -10.33
N ASP A 223 -6.44 26.71 -10.55
CA ASP A 223 -6.24 27.80 -9.60
C ASP A 223 -6.94 27.51 -8.26
N GLU A 224 -8.03 26.74 -8.26
CA GLU A 224 -8.82 26.44 -7.06
C GLU A 224 -8.10 25.44 -6.14
N LEU A 225 -7.65 24.31 -6.67
CA LEU A 225 -6.89 23.28 -5.96
C LEU A 225 -5.57 23.84 -5.46
N ARG A 226 -4.86 24.62 -6.29
CA ARG A 226 -3.63 25.29 -5.90
C ARG A 226 -3.88 26.29 -4.77
N SER A 227 -4.85 27.19 -4.92
CA SER A 227 -5.18 28.19 -3.89
C SER A 227 -5.57 27.54 -2.57
N ARG A 228 -6.45 26.54 -2.60
CA ARG A 228 -6.87 25.81 -1.40
C ARG A 228 -5.70 25.15 -0.69
N THR A 229 -4.77 24.56 -1.44
CA THR A 229 -3.60 23.88 -0.84
C THR A 229 -2.64 24.89 -0.22
N LEU A 230 -2.43 26.03 -0.86
CA LEU A 230 -1.62 27.13 -0.31
C LEU A 230 -2.24 27.73 0.95
N ASP A 231 -3.55 27.92 0.98
CA ASP A 231 -4.26 28.43 2.18
C ASP A 231 -4.04 27.51 3.39
N VAL A 232 -4.01 26.19 3.18
CA VAL A 232 -3.73 25.21 4.23
C VAL A 232 -2.28 25.34 4.72
N ILE A 233 -1.32 25.40 3.80
CA ILE A 233 0.11 25.55 4.11
C ILE A 233 0.37 26.84 4.90
N GLU A 234 -0.23 27.96 4.49
CA GLU A 234 -0.01 29.25 5.13
C GLU A 234 -0.58 29.29 6.56
N LYS A 235 -1.74 28.66 6.77
CA LYS A 235 -2.33 28.50 8.11
C LYS A 235 -1.46 27.64 9.01
N SER A 236 -0.91 26.54 8.50
CA SER A 236 -0.07 25.65 9.30
C SER A 236 1.26 26.30 9.67
N MET A 237 1.88 27.05 8.74
CA MET A 237 3.15 27.75 8.99
C MET A 237 3.02 28.98 9.89
N SER A 238 1.84 29.61 9.93
CA SER A 238 1.58 30.76 10.83
C SER A 238 1.28 30.35 12.28
N SER A 239 1.05 29.05 12.52
CA SER A 239 0.62 28.49 13.81
C SER A 239 1.74 27.78 14.60
N GLY A 240 2.94 27.68 14.03
CA GLY A 240 4.14 27.11 14.67
C GLY A 240 5.12 28.18 15.13
#